data_AF-A0AAU5XQT1-F1
#
_entry.id   AF-A0AAU5XQT1-F1
#
_cell.length_a   1.000
_cell.length_b   1.000
_cell.length_c   1.000
_cell.angle_alpha   90.00
_cell.angle_beta   90.00
_cell.angle_gamma   90.00
#
_symmetry.space_group_name_H-M   'P 1'
#
loop_
_entity.id
_entity.type
_entity.pdbx_description
1 polymer ?
#
loop_
_entity_poly.entity_id
_entity_poly.type
_entity_poly.pdbx_seq_one_letter_code
_entity_poly.pdbx_strand_id
1 'polypeptide(L)' 'MNGKQVEVDPIACRAHGVCAELLPEVIDLDEWGYPILLDRPVPAAVLPDAREAVAACPTLALRLTNRRR' A
#
# COMPACT_ATOMS: atom_id res chain seq x y z
N MET A 1 -20.00 3.60 2.88
CA MET A 1 -18.93 4.61 2.68
C MET A 1 -17.91 3.98 1.75
N ASN A 2 -17.83 4.43 0.49
CA ASN A 2 -16.85 3.89 -0.47
C ASN A 2 -15.52 4.63 -0.27
N GLY A 3 -14.43 3.89 -0.09
CA GLY A 3 -13.09 4.43 0.05
C GLY A 3 -12.08 3.62 -0.73
N LYS A 4 -10.96 4.25 -1.10
CA LYS A 4 -9.81 3.52 -1.66
C LYS A 4 -9.10 2.79 -0.53
N GLN A 5 -8.59 1.60 -0.81
CA GLN A 5 -7.80 0.82 0.15
C GLN A 5 -6.53 0.32 -0.53
N VAL A 6 -5.44 0.29 0.22
CA VAL A 6 -4.21 -0.37 -0.21
C VAL A 6 -4.31 -1.83 0.17
N GLU A 7 -3.95 -2.70 -0.77
CA GLU A 7 -3.83 -4.14 -0.57
C GLU A 7 -2.45 -4.59 -1.06
N VAL A 8 -1.94 -5.65 -0.45
CA VAL A 8 -0.69 -6.29 -0.84
C VAL A 8 -0.95 -7.76 -1.18
N ASP A 9 -0.37 -8.22 -2.28
CA ASP A 9 -0.19 -9.64 -2.57
C ASP A 9 1.06 -10.15 -1.82
N PRO A 10 0.89 -10.94 -0.74
CA PRO A 10 2.03 -11.39 0.07
C PRO A 10 2.89 -12.44 -0.66
N ILE A 11 2.36 -13.11 -1.69
CA ILE A 11 3.11 -14.12 -2.47
C ILE A 11 4.02 -13.42 -3.48
N ALA A 12 3.53 -12.34 -4.10
CA ALA A 12 4.30 -11.54 -5.05
C ALA A 12 5.27 -10.55 -4.37
N CYS A 13 5.01 -10.16 -3.11
CA CYS A 13 5.87 -9.24 -2.38
C CYS A 13 7.24 -9.85 -2.08
N ARG A 14 8.30 -9.06 -2.26
CA ARG A 14 9.71 -9.46 -2.04
C ARG A 14 10.48 -8.48 -1.15
N ALA A 15 9.77 -7.78 -0.25
CA ALA A 15 10.35 -6.91 0.77
C ALA A 15 11.30 -5.81 0.24
N HIS A 16 10.94 -5.14 -0.87
CA HIS A 16 11.74 -4.04 -1.44
C HIS A 16 11.67 -2.73 -0.64
N GLY A 17 10.68 -2.56 0.25
CA GLY A 17 10.55 -1.37 1.11
C GLY A 17 10.03 -0.08 0.47
N VAL A 18 10.15 0.09 -0.86
CA VAL A 18 9.74 1.31 -1.60
C VAL A 18 8.30 1.77 -1.31
N CYS A 19 7.38 0.85 -1.04
CA CYS A 19 5.99 1.21 -0.72
C CYS A 19 5.86 1.98 0.60
N ALA A 20 6.64 1.64 1.64
CA ALA A 20 6.63 2.34 2.92
C ALA A 20 7.40 3.67 2.85
N GLU A 21 8.40 3.79 1.97
CA GLU A 21 9.07 5.06 1.70
C GLU A 21 8.15 6.09 1.02
N LEU A 22 7.32 5.62 0.08
CA LEU A 22 6.42 6.47 -0.69
C LEU A 22 5.06 6.72 0.00
N LEU A 23 4.61 5.83 0.88
CA LEU A 23 3.33 5.95 1.57
C LEU A 23 3.42 5.59 3.07
N PRO A 24 4.24 6.30 3.85
CA PRO A 24 4.45 6.01 5.27
C PRO A 24 3.20 6.23 6.14
N GLU A 25 2.20 6.98 5.66
CA GLU A 25 0.96 7.24 6.40
C GLU A 25 0.00 6.03 6.44
N VAL A 26 0.24 5.03 5.59
CA VAL A 26 -0.64 3.86 5.42
C VAL A 26 0.12 2.54 5.52
N ILE A 27 1.42 2.55 5.21
CA ILE A 27 2.27 1.35 5.14
C ILE A 27 3.43 1.53 6.09
N ASP A 28 3.59 0.57 7.01
CA ASP A 28 4.82 0.38 7.77
C ASP A 28 5.49 -0.92 7.32
N LEU A 29 6.71 -1.20 7.77
CA LEU A 29 7.40 -2.45 7.51
C LEU A 29 7.57 -3.24 8.81
N ASP A 30 7.42 -4.56 8.73
CA ASP A 30 7.82 -5.46 9.81
C ASP A 30 9.34 -5.63 9.89
N GLU A 31 9.79 -6.42 10.87
CA GLU A 31 11.21 -6.72 11.08
C GLU A 31 11.89 -7.48 9.92
N TRP A 32 11.11 -8.02 8.98
CA TRP A 32 11.58 -8.71 7.78
C TRP A 32 11.44 -7.86 6.50
N GLY A 33 10.97 -6.60 6.62
CA GLY A 33 10.79 -5.68 5.50
C GLY A 33 9.50 -5.89 4.70
N TYR A 34 8.56 -6.69 5.20
CA TYR A 34 7.25 -6.86 4.56
C TYR A 34 6.26 -5.80 5.05
N PRO A 35 5.34 -5.34 4.16
CA PRO A 35 4.45 -4.24 4.49
C PRO A 35 3.34 -4.64 5.45
N ILE A 36 3.18 -3.87 6.52
CA ILE A 36 2.03 -3.85 7.42
C ILE A 36 1.10 -2.73 6.95
N LEU A 37 -0.13 -3.08 6.56
CA LEU A 37 -1.13 -2.14 6.07
C LEU A 37 -2.11 -1.74 7.18
N LEU A 38 -2.40 -0.45 7.32
CA LEU A 38 -3.48 0.01 8.20
C LEU A 38 -4.84 -0.41 7.64
N ASP A 39 -5.70 -1.06 8.45
CA ASP A 39 -7.08 -1.40 8.06
C ASP A 39 -8.01 -0.18 8.12
N ARG A 40 -7.71 0.80 7.27
CA ARG A 40 -8.52 2.00 7.07
C ARG A 40 -8.48 2.44 5.61
N PRO A 41 -9.52 3.16 5.14
CA PRO A 41 -9.46 3.79 3.82
C PRO A 41 -8.28 4.76 3.73
N VAL A 42 -7.67 4.84 2.54
CA VAL A 42 -6.63 5.82 2.22
C VAL A 42 -7.23 7.22 2.29
N PRO A 43 -6.70 8.12 3.13
CA PRO A 43 -7.15 9.51 3.18
C PRO A 43 -7.01 10.20 1.83
N ALA A 44 -7.96 11.07 1.48
CA ALA A 44 -7.95 11.75 0.18
C ALA A 44 -6.67 12.54 -0.10
N ALA A 45 -6.06 13.11 0.95
CA ALA A 45 -4.85 13.90 0.87
C ALA A 45 -3.63 13.10 0.37
N VAL A 46 -3.53 11.81 0.70
CA VAL A 46 -2.40 10.94 0.35
C VAL A 46 -2.75 9.94 -0.77
N LEU A 47 -3.88 10.15 -1.46
CA LEU A 47 -4.23 9.35 -2.63
C LEU A 47 -3.25 9.47 -3.80
N PRO A 48 -2.61 10.63 -4.08
CA PRO A 48 -1.54 10.72 -5.07
C PRO A 48 -0.37 9.78 -4.72
N ASP A 49 0.13 9.87 -3.49
CA ASP A 49 1.24 9.07 -2.99
C ASP A 49 0.91 7.58 -3.02
N ALA A 50 -0.34 7.22 -2.70
CA ALA A 50 -0.79 5.84 -2.78
C ALA A 50 -0.81 5.28 -4.22
N ARG A 51 -1.09 6.12 -5.22
CA ARG A 51 -0.98 5.72 -6.64
C ARG A 51 0.48 5.58 -7.06
N GLU A 52 1.34 6.47 -6.57
CA GLU A 52 2.78 6.41 -6.84
C GLU A 52 3.40 5.14 -6.24
N ALA A 53 3.12 4.84 -4.97
CA ALA A 53 3.57 3.61 -4.31
C ALA A 53 3.14 2.35 -5.07
N VAL A 54 1.92 2.33 -5.61
CA VAL A 54 1.42 1.21 -6.44
C VAL A 54 2.19 1.12 -7.77
N ALA A 55 2.44 2.25 -8.43
CA ALA A 55 3.18 2.28 -9.70
C ALA A 55 4.66 1.93 -9.54
N ALA A 56 5.26 2.27 -8.39
CA ALA A 56 6.66 2.03 -8.09
C ALA A 56 6.96 0.59 -7.62
N CYS A 57 5.94 -0.20 -7.28
CA CYS A 57 6.12 -1.56 -6.78
C CYS A 57 6.79 -2.48 -7.83
N PRO A 58 8.05 -2.93 -7.62
CA PRO A 58 8.80 -3.64 -8.66
C PRO A 58 8.19 -4.99 -9.07
N THR A 59 7.44 -5.61 -8.15
CA THR A 59 6.79 -6.91 -8.37
C THR A 59 5.29 -6.82 -8.57
N LEU A 60 4.74 -5.60 -8.68
CA LEU A 60 3.30 -5.34 -8.85
C LEU A 60 2.44 -5.97 -7.74
N ALA A 61 3.04 -6.15 -6.55
CA ALA A 61 2.38 -6.73 -5.38
C ALA A 61 1.42 -5.74 -4.70
N LEU A 62 1.64 -4.44 -4.82
CA LEU A 62 0.81 -3.41 -4.20
C LEU A 62 -0.34 -2.99 -5.12
N ARG A 63 -1.55 -2.83 -4.57
CA ARG A 63 -2.76 -2.46 -5.32
C ARG A 63 -3.59 -1.41 -4.59
N LEU A 64 -4.28 -0.57 -5.37
CA LEU A 64 -5.27 0.37 -4.86
C LEU A 64 -6.68 -0.08 -5.30
N THR A 65 -7.45 -0.63 -4.36
CA THR A 65 -8.79 -1.17 -4.63
C THR A 65 -9.88 -0.20 -4.18
N ASN A 66 -11.12 -0.43 -4.63
CA ASN A 66 -12.30 0.18 -4.03
C ASN A 66 -12.84 -0.80 -3.00
N ARG A 67 -12.81 -0.46 -1.71
CA ARG A 67 -13.55 -1.24 -0.72
C ARG A 67 -15.02 -0.86 -0.84
N ARG A 68 -15.83 -1.75 -1.40
CA ARG A 68 -17.29 -1.71 -1.27
C ARG A 68 -17.63 -2.61 -0.08
N ARG A 69 -18.23 -2.03 0.95
CA ARG A 69 -18.75 -2.80 2.08
C ARG A 69 -20.12 -3.37 1.71
#